data_AF-A0A2Z5H083-F1
#
_entry.id   AF-A0A2Z5H083-F1
#
_cell.length_a   1.000
_cell.length_b   1.000
_cell.length_c   1.000
_cell.angle_alpha   90.00
_cell.angle_beta   90.00
_cell.angle_gamma   90.00
#
_symmetry.space_group_name_H-M   'P 1'
#
loop_
_entity.id
_entity.type
_entity.pdbx_description
1 polymer ?
#
loop_
_entity_poly.entity_id
_entity_poly.type
_entity_poly.pdbx_seq_one_letter_code
_entity_poly.pdbx_strand_id
1 'polypeptide(L)'
;MSDNMTKKILFATFLFLSASKCIEGFDTFNDTPEEHKNLCLNNVCIKKCCDFGFYLVEGQCVKGENTTVKFPVYAKETFLTNISERHLFSVQNSWECENFFSFEPHLYEDDAFYIQTNGTLWVPLYNDYISGNRHCVDYVDTEHIAALICVEDESSLSFKGFQKCYTFGMIISTPFLLATLIAYALLPDRNLHMKALMSYVFNLLMGYILLVSIQLSQHFSELGCSTIAFCCVFFFMASFFWMNVICIDIWLGFSGLRQISGMKTAETKRFLYYCLYAWGMAVLLVLAVILIDKYAPHDSWYHPEVGRAQCFIRDGTPQLLYFYGPMGIVITINVILFALTALKIRKVKKDTSMLKHSDSKRHSYESDKQRFNLYLKLLFAMGVNWSMELISWAVNLNVGLPQYIWYFTDFCNAVYGVFIFFIFVFKKNIWRQLKRRYYSFMGKPHFAHSMTTNPTSVTSYSTTVSNHDNANTDTSELTTRIS
;
A
#
# COMPACT_ATOMS: atom_id res chain seq x y z
N MET A 1 10.96 29.79 11.01
CA MET A 1 10.33 29.12 9.85
C MET A 1 11.31 28.19 9.14
N SER A 2 12.62 28.51 9.16
CA SER A 2 13.73 27.70 8.62
C SER A 2 13.82 26.26 9.16
N ASP A 3 13.79 26.06 10.48
CA ASP A 3 13.98 24.73 11.11
C ASP A 3 12.95 23.65 10.72
N ASN A 4 11.73 24.06 10.32
CA ASN A 4 10.68 23.14 9.89
C ASN A 4 10.73 22.81 8.39
N MET A 5 11.47 23.61 7.61
CA MET A 5 11.75 23.36 6.20
C MET A 5 12.96 22.43 6.08
N THR A 6 14.01 22.66 6.89
CA THR A 6 15.21 21.81 6.95
C THR A 6 14.87 20.37 7.35
N LYS A 7 14.00 20.16 8.35
CA LYS A 7 13.54 18.82 8.75
C LYS A 7 12.73 18.10 7.66
N LYS A 8 11.97 18.85 6.84
CA LYS A 8 11.21 18.29 5.72
C LYS A 8 12.10 17.94 4.54
N ILE A 9 13.12 18.75 4.29
CA ILE A 9 14.13 18.49 3.27
C ILE A 9 14.92 17.25 3.68
N LEU A 10 15.49 17.20 4.89
CA LEU A 10 16.18 16.02 5.43
C LEU A 10 15.36 14.73 5.35
N PHE A 11 14.07 14.80 5.63
CA PHE A 11 13.18 13.65 5.52
C PHE A 11 12.92 13.24 4.06
N ALA A 12 12.75 14.21 3.15
CA ALA A 12 12.66 13.94 1.71
C ALA A 12 13.96 13.36 1.16
N THR A 13 15.12 13.85 1.62
CA THR A 13 16.44 13.30 1.26
C THR A 13 16.65 11.90 1.83
N PHE A 14 16.21 11.64 3.06
CA PHE A 14 16.23 10.30 3.66
C PHE A 14 15.35 9.33 2.87
N LEU A 15 14.13 9.72 2.49
CA LEU A 15 13.26 8.90 1.65
C LEU A 15 13.85 8.65 0.26
N PHE A 16 14.48 9.66 -0.35
CA PHE A 16 15.21 9.49 -1.61
C PHE A 16 16.40 8.53 -1.45
N LEU A 17 17.20 8.67 -0.39
CA LEU A 17 18.34 7.79 -0.11
C LEU A 17 17.91 6.36 0.25
N SER A 18 16.80 6.19 0.96
CA SER A 18 16.21 4.87 1.23
C SER A 18 15.67 4.22 -0.04
N ALA A 19 15.04 4.99 -0.93
CA ALA A 19 14.62 4.51 -2.24
C ALA A 19 15.83 4.16 -3.13
N SER A 20 16.90 4.96 -3.14
CA SER A 20 18.14 4.68 -3.86
C SER A 20 18.86 3.43 -3.33
N LYS A 21 18.95 3.24 -2.01
CA LYS A 21 19.53 2.03 -1.41
C LYS A 21 18.69 0.76 -1.65
N CYS A 22 17.38 0.92 -1.83
CA CYS A 22 16.51 -0.19 -2.26
C CYS A 22 16.74 -0.61 -3.72
N ILE A 23 17.35 0.24 -4.55
CA ILE A 23 17.68 -0.05 -5.95
C ILE A 23 19.08 -0.69 -6.08
N GLU A 24 19.97 -0.52 -5.08
CA GLU A 24 21.39 -0.90 -5.15
C GLU A 24 21.80 -2.22 -4.43
N GLY A 25 20.88 -3.07 -3.94
CA GLY A 25 21.26 -4.33 -3.27
C GLY A 25 21.15 -5.56 -4.16
N PHE A 26 22.05 -6.56 -4.15
CA PHE A 26 23.31 -6.79 -3.43
C PHE A 26 23.91 -8.13 -3.97
N ASP A 27 25.23 -8.30 -3.87
CA ASP A 27 26.10 -9.51 -3.96
C ASP A 27 26.01 -10.49 -5.16
N THR A 28 27.12 -10.55 -5.89
CA THR A 28 27.52 -11.65 -6.79
C THR A 28 27.92 -12.88 -5.97
N PHE A 29 27.15 -13.97 -6.06
CA PHE A 29 27.59 -15.28 -5.58
C PHE A 29 28.30 -16.02 -6.72
N ASN A 30 29.63 -15.99 -6.70
CA ASN A 30 30.44 -16.99 -7.40
C ASN A 30 30.44 -18.26 -6.54
N ASP A 31 30.06 -19.40 -7.12
CA ASP A 31 30.93 -20.58 -7.18
C ASP A 31 30.18 -21.77 -7.82
N THR A 32 30.67 -22.24 -8.96
CA THR A 32 30.48 -23.64 -9.38
C THR A 32 31.67 -24.45 -8.85
N PRO A 33 31.47 -25.54 -8.09
CA PRO A 33 32.57 -26.33 -7.53
C PRO A 33 33.54 -26.87 -8.59
N GLU A 34 34.84 -26.74 -8.33
CA GLU A 34 35.94 -27.15 -9.22
C GLU A 34 35.92 -28.65 -9.61
N GLU A 35 35.25 -29.51 -8.84
CA GLU A 35 35.11 -30.93 -9.16
C GLU A 35 34.28 -31.21 -10.43
N HIS A 36 33.36 -30.31 -10.79
CA HIS A 36 32.46 -30.49 -11.96
C HIS A 36 33.16 -30.33 -13.30
N LYS A 37 34.32 -29.65 -13.34
CA LYS A 37 35.02 -29.38 -14.60
C LYS A 37 35.72 -30.63 -15.16
N ASN A 38 35.99 -31.64 -14.33
CA ASN A 38 36.86 -32.77 -14.70
C ASN A 38 36.12 -34.00 -15.28
N LEU A 39 34.81 -34.17 -15.04
CA LEU A 39 34.07 -35.34 -15.53
C LEU A 39 33.62 -35.23 -17.00
N CYS A 40 33.47 -34.01 -17.51
CA CYS A 40 32.85 -33.71 -18.81
C CYS A 40 33.83 -33.21 -19.89
N LEU A 41 35.14 -33.35 -19.67
CA LEU A 41 36.17 -32.70 -20.50
C LEU A 41 36.20 -33.09 -21.98
N ASN A 42 35.52 -34.17 -22.42
CA ASN A 42 35.61 -34.65 -23.80
C ASN A 42 34.31 -35.18 -24.43
N ASN A 43 33.15 -35.13 -23.75
CA ASN A 43 31.86 -35.61 -24.31
C ASN A 43 30.71 -34.64 -24.01
N VAL A 44 29.61 -34.73 -24.78
CA VAL A 44 28.35 -34.02 -24.51
C VAL A 44 27.85 -34.40 -23.11
N CYS A 45 27.71 -33.43 -22.20
CA CYS A 45 27.19 -33.66 -20.86
C CYS A 45 25.80 -33.02 -20.74
N ILE A 46 24.80 -33.85 -20.41
CA ILE A 46 23.40 -33.40 -20.25
C ILE A 46 23.02 -33.56 -18.77
N LYS A 47 22.50 -32.47 -18.18
CA LYS A 47 22.04 -32.44 -16.79
C LYS A 47 20.63 -33.01 -16.68
N LYS A 48 20.46 -34.09 -15.92
CA LYS A 48 19.15 -34.67 -15.61
C LYS A 48 18.51 -33.95 -14.41
N CYS A 49 17.18 -33.79 -14.40
CA CYS A 49 16.49 -33.14 -13.28
C CYS A 49 16.37 -34.07 -12.06
N CYS A 50 16.03 -35.34 -12.30
CA CYS A 50 15.94 -36.35 -11.26
C CYS A 50 17.15 -37.29 -11.25
N ASP A 51 17.33 -38.01 -10.14
CA ASP A 51 18.36 -39.04 -10.05
C ASP A 51 18.14 -40.19 -11.04
N PHE A 52 19.20 -40.95 -11.29
CA PHE A 52 19.13 -42.12 -12.17
C PHE A 52 18.07 -43.12 -11.68
N GLY A 53 17.21 -43.58 -12.60
CA GLY A 53 16.07 -44.43 -12.28
C GLY A 53 14.82 -43.69 -11.77
N PHE A 54 14.80 -42.36 -11.82
CA PHE A 54 13.62 -41.52 -11.56
C PHE A 54 13.24 -40.68 -12.79
N TYR A 55 11.99 -40.25 -12.84
CA TYR A 55 11.43 -39.33 -13.85
C TYR A 55 10.62 -38.23 -13.17
N LEU A 56 10.37 -37.14 -13.89
CA LEU A 56 9.76 -35.92 -13.37
C LEU A 56 8.25 -35.91 -13.62
N VAL A 57 7.43 -36.20 -12.61
CA VAL A 57 5.97 -36.16 -12.72
C VAL A 57 5.43 -35.03 -11.85
N GLU A 58 4.74 -34.05 -12.44
CA GLU A 58 4.17 -32.88 -11.74
C GLU A 58 5.18 -32.15 -10.82
N GLY A 59 6.44 -32.05 -11.26
CA GLY A 59 7.52 -31.41 -10.49
C GLY A 59 8.13 -32.29 -9.38
N GLN A 60 7.72 -33.56 -9.26
CA GLN A 60 8.28 -34.52 -8.30
C GLN A 60 9.00 -35.67 -9.00
N CYS A 61 10.11 -36.12 -8.41
CA CYS A 61 10.87 -37.25 -8.93
C CYS A 61 10.25 -38.58 -8.49
N VAL A 62 9.65 -39.31 -9.43
CA VAL A 62 9.01 -40.61 -9.21
C VAL A 62 9.92 -41.73 -9.73
N LYS A 63 10.01 -42.82 -8.96
CA LYS A 63 10.87 -43.95 -9.33
C LYS A 63 10.30 -44.71 -10.53
N GLY A 64 11.17 -45.07 -11.45
CA GLY A 64 10.82 -45.79 -12.66
C GLY A 64 11.10 -47.27 -12.72
N GLU A 65 10.25 -47.98 -13.48
CA GLU A 65 10.41 -49.42 -13.76
C GLU A 65 11.46 -49.70 -14.86
N ASN A 66 11.62 -48.78 -15.83
CA ASN A 66 12.64 -48.86 -16.88
C ASN A 66 13.83 -47.95 -16.56
N THR A 67 15.04 -48.51 -16.59
CA THR A 67 16.27 -47.80 -16.23
C THR A 67 16.94 -47.09 -17.40
N THR A 68 16.65 -47.47 -18.65
CA THR A 68 17.38 -46.97 -19.82
C THR A 68 16.74 -45.73 -20.42
N VAL A 69 17.36 -44.58 -20.17
CA VAL A 69 16.94 -43.27 -20.69
C VAL A 69 17.85 -42.85 -21.84
N LYS A 70 17.26 -42.34 -22.94
CA LYS A 70 17.99 -41.87 -24.12
C LYS A 70 17.54 -40.48 -24.53
N PHE A 71 18.44 -39.51 -24.57
CA PHE A 71 18.11 -38.14 -24.98
C PHE A 71 18.57 -37.87 -26.42
N PRO A 72 17.70 -37.34 -27.30
CA PRO A 72 18.08 -36.94 -28.65
C PRO A 72 18.89 -35.64 -28.62
N VAL A 73 19.99 -35.62 -29.38
CA VAL A 73 20.86 -34.45 -29.53
C VAL A 73 20.85 -33.97 -30.97
N TYR A 74 20.85 -32.65 -31.12
CA TYR A 74 20.64 -31.94 -32.37
C TYR A 74 21.78 -30.94 -32.63
N ALA A 75 21.95 -30.57 -33.90
CA ALA A 75 22.58 -29.33 -34.32
C ALA A 75 21.47 -28.40 -34.80
N LYS A 76 21.09 -27.43 -33.97
CA LYS A 76 19.83 -26.67 -34.09
C LYS A 76 18.64 -27.64 -34.15
N GLU A 77 17.97 -27.76 -35.30
CA GLU A 77 16.83 -28.67 -35.55
C GLU A 77 17.27 -30.02 -36.15
N THR A 78 18.52 -30.15 -36.61
CA THR A 78 18.98 -31.36 -37.29
C THR A 78 19.36 -32.42 -36.27
N PHE A 79 18.62 -33.53 -36.25
CA PHE A 79 18.92 -34.67 -35.39
C PHE A 79 20.30 -35.27 -35.71
N LEU A 80 21.08 -35.55 -34.67
CA LEU A 80 22.42 -36.15 -34.81
C LEU A 80 22.45 -37.56 -34.25
N THR A 81 22.14 -37.72 -32.97
CA THR A 81 22.29 -39.00 -32.26
C THR A 81 21.48 -39.04 -30.97
N ASN A 82 21.25 -40.25 -30.46
CA ASN A 82 20.68 -40.46 -29.13
C ASN A 82 21.79 -40.80 -28.13
N ILE A 83 21.84 -40.03 -27.05
CA ILE A 83 22.83 -40.17 -26.00
C ILE A 83 22.25 -41.02 -24.85
N SER A 84 23.05 -41.97 -24.36
CA SER A 84 22.72 -42.87 -23.24
C SER A 84 23.42 -42.48 -21.92
N GLU A 85 23.04 -43.14 -20.83
CA GLU A 85 23.39 -42.83 -19.42
C GLU A 85 24.85 -42.45 -19.12
N ARG A 86 25.84 -42.92 -19.89
CA ARG A 86 27.27 -42.61 -19.65
C ARG A 86 27.65 -41.13 -19.86
N HIS A 87 26.74 -40.36 -20.44
CA HIS A 87 26.89 -38.94 -20.77
C HIS A 87 25.88 -38.06 -20.04
N LEU A 88 25.11 -38.67 -19.14
CA LEU A 88 24.17 -37.98 -18.27
C LEU A 88 24.83 -37.80 -16.91
N PHE A 89 24.50 -36.70 -16.24
CA PHE A 89 24.81 -36.53 -14.84
C PHE A 89 23.57 -36.01 -14.10
N SER A 90 23.37 -36.52 -12.89
CA SER A 90 22.47 -35.95 -11.89
C SER A 90 23.34 -35.41 -10.76
N VAL A 91 23.00 -34.24 -10.24
CA VAL A 91 23.68 -33.73 -9.03
C VAL A 91 22.82 -34.11 -7.84
N GLN A 92 23.34 -35.02 -7.02
CA GLN A 92 22.69 -35.47 -5.80
C GLN A 92 22.40 -34.24 -4.90
N ASN A 93 21.13 -34.01 -4.56
CA ASN A 93 20.66 -32.93 -3.68
C ASN A 93 20.93 -31.46 -4.12
N SER A 94 20.98 -31.10 -5.41
CA SER A 94 21.15 -29.66 -5.76
C SER A 94 20.44 -29.18 -7.04
N TRP A 95 19.16 -29.54 -7.20
CA TRP A 95 18.26 -28.63 -7.90
C TRP A 95 17.64 -27.65 -6.88
N GLU A 96 18.46 -26.71 -6.37
CA GLU A 96 18.00 -25.61 -5.51
C GLU A 96 17.43 -24.48 -6.38
N CYS A 97 16.40 -24.80 -7.16
CA CYS A 97 15.74 -23.83 -8.01
C CYS A 97 14.39 -23.47 -7.40
N GLU A 98 14.30 -22.33 -6.70
CA GLU A 98 13.04 -21.89 -6.08
C GLU A 98 11.92 -21.66 -7.10
N ASN A 99 12.27 -21.20 -8.31
CA ASN A 99 11.33 -20.93 -9.40
C ASN A 99 11.88 -21.51 -10.71
N PHE A 100 11.08 -22.33 -11.37
CA PHE A 100 11.43 -22.93 -12.66
C PHE A 100 10.27 -22.79 -13.64
N PHE A 101 10.60 -22.74 -14.93
CA PHE A 101 9.65 -22.87 -16.03
C PHE A 101 9.85 -24.24 -16.70
N SER A 102 8.75 -24.92 -17.01
CA SER A 102 8.76 -26.22 -17.71
C SER A 102 8.42 -25.99 -19.18
N PHE A 103 9.29 -26.45 -20.09
CA PHE A 103 8.96 -26.53 -21.51
C PHE A 103 8.45 -27.93 -21.82
N GLU A 104 7.21 -28.01 -22.31
CA GLU A 104 6.53 -29.27 -22.63
C GLU A 104 6.04 -29.28 -24.09
N PRO A 105 6.93 -29.59 -25.06
CA PRO A 105 6.60 -29.59 -26.49
C PRO A 105 5.42 -30.50 -26.87
N HIS A 106 5.10 -31.49 -26.03
CA HIS A 106 3.99 -32.41 -26.24
C HIS A 106 2.61 -31.78 -25.92
N LEU A 107 2.57 -30.73 -25.11
CA LEU A 107 1.34 -29.98 -24.76
C LEU A 107 1.23 -28.68 -25.55
N TYR A 108 2.36 -27.98 -25.75
CA TYR A 108 2.40 -26.66 -26.39
C TYR A 108 3.47 -26.64 -27.48
N GLU A 109 3.08 -26.40 -28.74
CA GLU A 109 4.03 -26.30 -29.87
C GLU A 109 5.05 -25.16 -29.68
N ASP A 110 4.65 -24.08 -28.99
CA ASP A 110 5.50 -22.93 -28.66
C ASP A 110 6.62 -23.28 -27.66
N ASP A 111 6.53 -24.43 -26.98
CA ASP A 111 7.53 -24.90 -26.02
C ASP A 111 8.65 -25.74 -26.66
N ALA A 112 8.76 -25.76 -27.99
CA ALA A 112 9.78 -26.54 -28.68
C ALA A 112 11.22 -26.20 -28.21
N PHE A 113 12.02 -27.22 -27.92
CA PHE A 113 13.44 -27.08 -27.58
C PHE A 113 14.29 -28.20 -28.15
N TYR A 114 15.59 -27.94 -28.33
CA TYR A 114 16.54 -28.91 -28.90
C TYR A 114 17.85 -28.95 -28.12
N ILE A 115 18.19 -30.12 -27.57
CA ILE A 115 19.45 -30.36 -26.85
C ILE A 115 20.62 -30.35 -27.84
N GLN A 116 21.59 -29.47 -27.61
CA GLN A 116 22.74 -29.28 -28.50
C GLN A 116 23.94 -30.13 -28.08
N THR A 117 24.91 -30.31 -29.00
CA THR A 117 26.13 -31.12 -28.76
C THR A 117 27.04 -30.59 -27.66
N ASN A 118 26.86 -29.35 -27.21
CA ASN A 118 27.58 -28.77 -26.09
C ASN A 118 26.82 -28.86 -24.76
N GLY A 119 25.66 -29.54 -24.73
CA GLY A 119 24.79 -29.64 -23.55
C GLY A 119 23.95 -28.38 -23.28
N THR A 120 23.87 -27.43 -24.23
CA THR A 120 22.94 -26.29 -24.14
C THR A 120 21.58 -26.63 -24.73
N LEU A 121 20.53 -25.92 -24.34
CA LEU A 121 19.22 -25.99 -24.98
C LEU A 121 19.06 -24.85 -25.96
N TRP A 122 18.70 -25.14 -27.22
CA TRP A 122 18.30 -24.13 -28.18
C TRP A 122 16.77 -24.05 -28.26
N VAL A 123 16.22 -22.85 -28.11
CA VAL A 123 14.77 -22.60 -28.14
C VAL A 123 14.44 -21.75 -29.39
N PRO A 124 13.72 -22.29 -30.38
CA PRO A 124 13.45 -21.59 -31.64
C PRO A 124 12.62 -20.32 -31.46
N LEU A 125 11.63 -20.34 -30.55
CA LEU A 125 10.70 -19.22 -30.33
C LEU A 125 11.42 -17.92 -29.96
N TYR A 126 12.43 -18.02 -29.10
CA TYR A 126 13.26 -16.89 -28.66
C TYR A 126 14.56 -16.75 -29.46
N ASN A 127 14.87 -17.73 -30.31
CA ASN A 127 16.14 -17.86 -31.03
C ASN A 127 17.36 -17.70 -30.10
N ASP A 128 17.31 -18.38 -28.95
CA ASP A 128 18.32 -18.24 -27.88
C ASP A 128 18.84 -19.59 -27.39
N TYR A 129 19.98 -19.58 -26.71
CA TYR A 129 20.67 -20.76 -26.16
C TYR A 129 20.76 -20.68 -24.63
N ILE A 130 20.25 -21.68 -23.95
CA ILE A 130 20.25 -21.78 -22.49
C ILE A 130 21.41 -22.66 -22.02
N SER A 131 22.26 -22.11 -21.15
CA SER A 131 23.45 -22.78 -20.61
C SER A 131 23.11 -23.98 -19.73
N GLY A 132 23.95 -25.02 -19.77
CA GLY A 132 23.83 -26.28 -19.02
C GLY A 132 23.69 -26.15 -17.50
N ASN A 133 24.11 -25.01 -16.94
CA ASN A 133 23.99 -24.75 -15.50
C ASN A 133 22.60 -24.26 -15.08
N ARG A 134 21.82 -23.74 -16.04
CA ARG A 134 20.50 -23.10 -15.81
C ARG A 134 19.32 -23.95 -16.24
N HIS A 135 19.54 -25.15 -16.71
CA HIS A 135 18.47 -26.05 -17.09
C HIS A 135 18.81 -27.48 -16.70
N CYS A 136 17.78 -28.32 -16.62
CA CYS A 136 17.90 -29.75 -16.63
C CYS A 136 16.81 -30.32 -17.54
N VAL A 137 17.00 -31.55 -18.01
CA VAL A 137 16.02 -32.24 -18.83
C VAL A 137 15.64 -33.56 -18.17
N ASP A 138 14.37 -33.92 -18.28
CA ASP A 138 13.91 -35.22 -17.84
C ASP A 138 12.67 -35.67 -18.59
N TYR A 139 12.36 -36.94 -18.44
CA TYR A 139 11.13 -37.54 -18.92
C TYR A 139 9.99 -37.19 -17.98
N VAL A 140 8.89 -36.68 -18.55
CA VAL A 140 7.67 -36.37 -17.79
C VAL A 140 6.72 -37.56 -17.70
N ASP A 141 6.86 -38.50 -18.64
CA ASP A 141 6.29 -39.84 -18.63
C ASP A 141 7.26 -40.81 -19.35
N THR A 142 6.81 -41.97 -19.80
CA THR A 142 7.70 -42.94 -20.49
C THR A 142 8.13 -42.54 -21.90
N GLU A 143 7.53 -41.51 -22.51
CA GLU A 143 7.68 -41.19 -23.93
C GLU A 143 8.07 -39.73 -24.21
N HIS A 144 7.70 -38.79 -23.35
CA HIS A 144 7.85 -37.35 -23.55
C HIS A 144 8.97 -36.75 -22.69
N ILE A 145 9.75 -35.86 -23.30
CA ILE A 145 10.86 -35.15 -22.66
C ILE A 145 10.44 -33.71 -22.38
N ALA A 146 10.70 -33.23 -21.17
CA ALA A 146 10.57 -31.84 -20.79
C ALA A 146 11.91 -31.24 -20.36
N ALA A 147 12.00 -29.92 -20.42
CA ALA A 147 13.13 -29.17 -19.91
C ALA A 147 12.66 -28.24 -18.78
N LEU A 148 13.29 -28.33 -17.61
CA LEU A 148 13.11 -27.36 -16.54
C LEU A 148 14.22 -26.32 -16.63
N ILE A 149 13.85 -25.04 -16.70
CA ILE A 149 14.80 -23.93 -16.73
C ILE A 149 14.67 -23.13 -15.44
N CYS A 150 15.81 -22.91 -14.80
CA CYS A 150 15.93 -22.00 -13.69
C CYS A 150 15.88 -20.56 -14.16
N VAL A 151 14.88 -19.85 -13.64
CA VAL A 151 14.72 -18.41 -13.90
C VAL A 151 15.58 -17.65 -12.90
N GLU A 152 16.88 -17.58 -13.18
CA GLU A 152 17.78 -16.61 -12.58
C GLU A 152 17.81 -15.35 -13.42
N ASP A 153 17.10 -14.33 -12.97
CA ASP A 153 16.96 -13.08 -13.67
C ASP A 153 17.48 -11.98 -12.74
N GLU A 154 18.37 -11.10 -13.22
CA GLU A 154 18.72 -9.86 -12.48
C GLU A 154 17.45 -9.06 -12.12
N SER A 155 16.41 -9.19 -12.96
CA SER A 155 15.03 -8.75 -12.74
C SER A 155 14.33 -9.43 -11.56
N SER A 156 14.54 -10.72 -11.30
CA SER A 156 13.90 -11.45 -10.19
C SER A 156 14.57 -11.18 -8.85
N LEU A 157 15.89 -10.91 -8.83
CA LEU A 157 16.60 -10.43 -7.64
C LEU A 157 16.19 -8.98 -7.31
N SER A 158 16.10 -8.10 -8.32
CA SER A 158 15.59 -6.74 -8.16
C SER A 158 14.12 -6.72 -7.72
N PHE A 159 13.27 -7.59 -8.27
CA PHE A 159 11.87 -7.72 -7.89
C PHE A 159 11.70 -8.27 -6.46
N LYS A 160 12.41 -9.33 -6.07
CA LYS A 160 12.40 -9.84 -4.68
C LYS A 160 12.95 -8.81 -3.70
N GLY A 161 14.02 -8.09 -4.07
CA GLY A 161 14.56 -6.98 -3.29
C GLY A 161 13.57 -5.82 -3.14
N PHE A 162 12.88 -5.47 -4.23
CA PHE A 162 11.83 -4.46 -4.25
C PHE A 162 10.62 -4.86 -3.42
N GLN A 163 10.14 -6.10 -3.53
CA GLN A 163 9.03 -6.65 -2.74
C GLN A 163 9.36 -6.65 -1.24
N LYS A 164 10.61 -6.96 -0.88
CA LYS A 164 11.11 -6.79 0.49
C LYS A 164 11.07 -5.32 0.91
N CYS A 165 11.58 -4.40 0.10
CA CYS A 165 11.55 -2.96 0.38
C CYS A 165 10.13 -2.39 0.52
N TYR A 166 9.20 -2.81 -0.34
CA TYR A 166 7.78 -2.49 -0.27
C TYR A 166 7.17 -2.97 1.06
N THR A 167 7.44 -4.21 1.43
CA THR A 167 6.99 -4.79 2.72
C THR A 167 7.58 -4.05 3.91
N PHE A 168 8.89 -3.76 3.91
CA PHE A 168 9.54 -2.96 4.95
C PHE A 168 8.94 -1.55 5.05
N GLY A 169 8.63 -0.90 3.92
CA GLY A 169 7.96 0.39 3.90
C GLY A 169 6.59 0.36 4.60
N MET A 170 5.78 -0.67 4.33
CA MET A 170 4.48 -0.86 4.99
C MET A 170 4.63 -1.16 6.50
N ILE A 171 5.60 -1.98 6.88
CA ILE A 171 5.93 -2.27 8.29
C ILE A 171 6.29 -0.97 9.02
N ILE A 172 7.13 -0.12 8.41
CA ILE A 172 7.50 1.18 8.98
C ILE A 172 6.28 2.10 9.04
N SER A 173 5.41 2.13 8.03
CA SER A 173 4.20 2.97 8.01
C SER A 173 3.20 2.64 9.12
N THR A 174 3.05 1.36 9.46
CA THR A 174 2.06 0.84 10.42
C THR A 174 2.10 1.54 11.80
N PRO A 175 3.24 1.66 12.51
CA PRO A 175 3.31 2.39 13.78
C PRO A 175 3.01 3.89 13.65
N PHE A 176 3.34 4.54 12.53
CA PHE A 176 3.00 5.95 12.31
C PHE A 176 1.50 6.17 12.09
N LEU A 177 0.83 5.23 11.41
CA LEU A 177 -0.63 5.22 11.28
C LEU A 177 -1.30 5.02 12.65
N LEU A 178 -0.81 4.08 13.45
CA LEU A 178 -1.29 3.86 14.82
C LEU A 178 -1.08 5.10 15.71
N ALA A 179 0.10 5.71 15.65
CA ALA A 179 0.40 6.94 16.38
C ALA A 179 -0.53 8.09 15.95
N THR A 180 -0.88 8.17 14.67
CA THR A 180 -1.87 9.12 14.15
C THR A 180 -3.25 8.88 14.76
N LEU A 181 -3.72 7.63 14.81
CA LEU A 181 -4.99 7.27 15.45
C LEU A 181 -5.02 7.66 16.92
N ILE A 182 -3.97 7.33 17.68
CA ILE A 182 -3.85 7.65 19.10
C ILE A 182 -3.86 9.17 19.31
N ALA A 183 -3.06 9.91 18.53
CA ALA A 183 -2.98 11.37 18.64
C ALA A 183 -4.35 12.03 18.43
N TYR A 184 -5.12 11.58 17.43
CA TYR A 184 -6.45 12.10 17.15
C TYR A 184 -7.51 11.62 18.15
N ALA A 185 -7.39 10.41 18.68
CA ALA A 185 -8.25 9.91 19.75
C ALA A 185 -8.09 10.73 21.04
N LEU A 186 -6.87 11.17 21.38
CA LEU A 186 -6.62 11.93 22.62
C LEU A 186 -7.15 13.38 22.57
N LEU A 187 -7.52 13.90 21.40
CA LEU A 187 -8.04 15.26 21.26
C LEU A 187 -9.47 15.39 21.86
N PRO A 188 -9.72 16.41 22.71
CA PRO A 188 -11.00 16.62 23.41
C PRO A 188 -12.19 16.89 22.49
N ASP A 189 -11.96 17.69 21.44
CA ASP A 189 -13.03 18.26 20.62
C ASP A 189 -13.02 17.63 19.24
N ARG A 190 -13.63 16.42 19.16
CA ARG A 190 -13.64 15.62 17.94
C ARG A 190 -14.75 16.08 17.01
N ASN A 191 -14.43 17.06 16.16
CA ASN A 191 -15.29 17.47 15.06
C ASN A 191 -15.58 16.30 14.11
N LEU A 192 -16.72 16.34 13.41
CA LEU A 192 -17.15 15.38 12.39
C LEU A 192 -16.01 14.91 11.49
N HIS A 193 -15.21 15.87 11.05
CA HIS A 193 -14.09 15.63 10.18
C HIS A 193 -12.95 14.83 10.82
N MET A 194 -12.63 15.09 12.09
CA MET A 194 -11.59 14.31 12.78
C MET A 194 -12.03 12.85 12.90
N LYS A 195 -13.32 12.60 13.11
CA LYS A 195 -13.88 11.23 13.11
C LYS A 195 -13.74 10.57 11.74
N ALA A 196 -14.10 11.27 10.66
CA ALA A 196 -13.94 10.76 9.30
C ALA A 196 -12.46 10.47 8.96
N LEU A 197 -11.54 11.34 9.37
CA LEU A 197 -10.10 11.12 9.21
C LEU A 197 -9.61 9.92 10.03
N MET A 198 -10.07 9.75 11.27
CA MET A 198 -9.74 8.56 12.07
C MET A 198 -10.25 7.28 11.43
N SER A 199 -11.48 7.28 10.91
CA SER A 199 -12.02 6.13 10.18
C SER A 199 -11.22 5.83 8.90
N TYR A 200 -10.81 6.86 8.15
CA TYR A 200 -9.90 6.70 7.02
C TYR A 200 -8.58 6.03 7.42
N VAL A 201 -7.88 6.58 8.44
CA VAL A 201 -6.58 6.08 8.90
C VAL A 201 -6.69 4.67 9.50
N PHE A 202 -7.79 4.37 10.19
CA PHE A 202 -8.06 3.03 10.73
C PHE A 202 -8.19 1.97 9.65
N ASN A 203 -8.98 2.25 8.63
CA ASN A 203 -9.14 1.33 7.51
C ASN A 203 -7.80 1.10 6.78
N LEU A 204 -7.04 2.17 6.55
CA LEU A 204 -5.71 2.06 5.93
C LEU A 204 -4.72 1.25 6.80
N LEU A 205 -4.71 1.49 8.13
CA LEU A 205 -3.88 0.73 9.08
C LEU A 205 -4.20 -0.76 9.00
N MET A 206 -5.48 -1.13 9.03
CA MET A 206 -5.87 -2.54 8.96
C MET A 206 -5.52 -3.15 7.60
N GLY A 207 -5.74 -2.42 6.49
CA GLY A 207 -5.32 -2.85 5.17
C GLY A 207 -3.82 -3.13 5.08
N TYR A 208 -2.97 -2.28 5.66
CA TYR A 208 -1.52 -2.48 5.68
C TYR A 208 -1.10 -3.66 6.56
N ILE A 209 -1.74 -3.84 7.72
CA ILE A 209 -1.50 -5.02 8.58
C ILE A 209 -1.82 -6.31 7.81
N LEU A 210 -2.94 -6.36 7.11
CA LEU A 210 -3.34 -7.54 6.33
C LEU A 210 -2.39 -7.79 5.15
N LEU A 211 -2.01 -6.75 4.39
CA LEU A 211 -1.03 -6.91 3.30
C LEU A 211 0.33 -7.37 3.82
N VAL A 212 0.83 -6.80 4.91
CA VAL A 212 2.07 -7.26 5.55
C VAL A 212 1.95 -8.71 6.01
N SER A 213 0.78 -9.10 6.55
CA SER A 213 0.54 -10.49 6.94
C SER A 213 0.61 -11.44 5.74
N ILE A 214 0.04 -11.04 4.59
CA ILE A 214 0.12 -11.79 3.34
C ILE A 214 1.58 -11.94 2.89
N GLN A 215 2.34 -10.85 2.91
CA GLN A 215 3.73 -10.83 2.41
C GLN A 215 4.72 -11.58 3.31
N LEU A 216 4.45 -11.66 4.63
CA LEU A 216 5.33 -12.34 5.59
C LEU A 216 5.03 -13.83 5.74
N SER A 217 3.84 -14.29 5.32
CA SER A 217 3.41 -15.67 5.56
C SER A 217 3.37 -16.43 4.25
N GLN A 218 4.11 -17.54 4.17
CA GLN A 218 4.14 -18.40 2.98
C GLN A 218 3.04 -19.48 2.97
N HIS A 219 2.36 -19.69 4.10
CA HIS A 219 1.43 -20.81 4.29
C HIS A 219 0.13 -20.33 4.95
N PHE A 220 -0.86 -19.98 4.14
CA PHE A 220 -2.24 -19.81 4.61
C PHE A 220 -3.06 -21.03 4.24
N SER A 221 -4.01 -21.42 5.10
CA SER A 221 -5.10 -22.29 4.67
C SER A 221 -5.94 -21.56 3.62
N GLU A 222 -6.57 -22.30 2.70
CA GLU A 222 -7.42 -21.73 1.65
C GLU A 222 -8.48 -20.77 2.24
N LEU A 223 -9.20 -21.22 3.28
CA LEU A 223 -10.19 -20.40 3.99
C LEU A 223 -9.57 -19.16 4.65
N GLY A 224 -8.39 -19.30 5.25
CA GLY A 224 -7.68 -18.19 5.87
C GLY A 224 -7.29 -17.14 4.83
N CYS A 225 -6.81 -17.60 3.69
CA CYS A 225 -6.35 -16.75 2.60
C CYS A 225 -7.50 -15.97 1.95
N SER A 226 -8.61 -16.65 1.61
CA SER A 226 -9.82 -15.98 1.12
C SER A 226 -10.37 -14.98 2.13
N THR A 227 -10.37 -15.32 3.43
CA THR A 227 -10.85 -14.40 4.49
C THR A 227 -10.01 -13.13 4.56
N ILE A 228 -8.68 -13.26 4.53
CA ILE A 228 -7.77 -12.12 4.53
C ILE A 228 -7.96 -11.29 3.26
N ALA A 229 -8.11 -11.92 2.09
CA ALA A 229 -8.36 -11.22 0.83
C ALA A 229 -9.65 -10.38 0.86
N PHE A 230 -10.78 -10.94 1.32
CA PHE A 230 -12.03 -10.18 1.49
C PHE A 230 -11.87 -9.03 2.48
N CYS A 231 -11.14 -9.24 3.58
CA CYS A 231 -10.84 -8.18 4.54
C CYS A 231 -9.98 -7.07 3.90
N CYS A 232 -8.96 -7.42 3.12
CA CYS A 232 -8.14 -6.45 2.39
C CYS A 232 -9.02 -5.58 1.48
N VAL A 233 -9.86 -6.20 0.64
CA VAL A 233 -10.78 -5.50 -0.24
C VAL A 233 -11.71 -4.57 0.56
N PHE A 234 -12.28 -5.07 1.67
CA PHE A 234 -13.12 -4.28 2.57
C PHE A 234 -12.41 -3.03 3.09
N PHE A 235 -11.25 -3.19 3.72
CA PHE A 235 -10.55 -2.10 4.40
C PHE A 235 -10.02 -1.07 3.41
N PHE A 236 -9.46 -1.49 2.27
CA PHE A 236 -9.03 -0.53 1.25
C PHE A 236 -10.21 0.23 0.65
N MET A 237 -11.29 -0.46 0.27
CA MET A 237 -12.50 0.20 -0.27
C MET A 237 -13.15 1.14 0.74
N ALA A 238 -13.27 0.73 2.00
CA ALA A 238 -13.75 1.59 3.08
C ALA A 238 -12.88 2.84 3.23
N SER A 239 -11.55 2.72 3.12
CA SER A 239 -10.65 3.87 3.16
C SER A 239 -10.94 4.86 2.02
N PHE A 240 -11.19 4.39 0.78
CA PHE A 240 -11.55 5.26 -0.34
C PHE A 240 -12.90 5.95 -0.15
N PHE A 241 -13.90 5.24 0.36
CA PHE A 241 -15.20 5.86 0.66
C PHE A 241 -15.08 6.89 1.79
N TRP A 242 -14.26 6.65 2.82
CA TRP A 242 -13.99 7.65 3.86
C TRP A 242 -13.22 8.86 3.33
N MET A 243 -12.27 8.67 2.42
CA MET A 243 -11.63 9.77 1.69
C MET A 243 -12.64 10.57 0.87
N ASN A 244 -13.61 9.91 0.24
CA ASN A 244 -14.70 10.55 -0.48
C ASN A 244 -15.63 11.34 0.44
N VAL A 245 -16.00 10.79 1.60
CA VAL A 245 -16.74 11.51 2.66
C VAL A 245 -16.01 12.78 3.07
N ILE A 246 -14.68 12.72 3.24
CA ILE A 246 -13.88 13.90 3.58
C ILE A 246 -13.99 14.95 2.47
N CYS A 247 -13.87 14.56 1.19
CA CYS A 247 -14.01 15.48 0.05
C CYS A 247 -15.40 16.13 0.00
N ILE A 248 -16.46 15.34 0.20
CA ILE A 248 -17.84 15.81 0.28
C ILE A 248 -18.02 16.78 1.45
N ASP A 249 -17.47 16.48 2.64
CA ASP A 249 -17.58 17.36 3.81
C ASP A 249 -16.98 18.75 3.54
N ILE A 250 -15.82 18.77 2.89
CA ILE A 250 -15.10 20.00 2.55
C ILE A 250 -15.90 20.79 1.52
N TRP A 251 -16.32 20.15 0.44
CA TRP A 251 -17.12 20.78 -0.62
C TRP A 251 -18.38 21.45 -0.05
N LEU A 252 -19.13 20.73 0.78
CA LEU A 252 -20.33 21.24 1.44
C LEU A 252 -20.02 22.37 2.43
N GLY A 253 -18.85 22.33 3.08
CA GLY A 253 -18.36 23.42 3.94
C GLY A 253 -18.19 24.73 3.17
N PHE A 254 -17.48 24.70 2.04
CA PHE A 254 -17.19 25.90 1.24
C PHE A 254 -18.35 26.36 0.36
N SER A 255 -19.30 25.48 0.07
CA SER A 255 -20.50 25.83 -0.68
C SER A 255 -21.48 26.69 0.12
N GLY A 256 -21.23 26.91 1.41
CA GLY A 256 -22.09 27.73 2.29
C GLY A 256 -23.31 26.99 2.83
N LEU A 257 -23.56 25.77 2.36
CA LEU A 257 -24.64 24.89 2.83
C LEU A 257 -24.48 24.48 4.31
N ARG A 258 -23.25 24.47 4.83
CA ARG A 258 -22.98 24.17 6.26
C ARG A 258 -23.46 25.27 7.21
N GLN A 259 -23.56 26.53 6.75
CA GLN A 259 -23.89 27.66 7.62
C GLN A 259 -25.36 27.69 8.07
N ILE A 260 -26.23 26.91 7.41
CA ILE A 260 -27.68 26.87 7.68
C ILE A 260 -28.01 25.96 8.87
N SER A 261 -27.08 25.11 9.34
CA SER A 261 -27.34 24.11 10.38
C SER A 261 -26.26 24.08 11.46
N GLY A 262 -26.26 25.11 12.32
CA GLY A 262 -25.32 25.25 13.44
C GLY A 262 -25.62 24.41 14.70
N MET A 263 -26.57 23.47 14.64
CA MET A 263 -26.96 22.64 15.79
C MET A 263 -26.10 21.38 15.89
N LYS A 264 -25.57 21.07 17.09
CA LYS A 264 -24.81 19.83 17.39
C LYS A 264 -25.54 18.56 16.96
N THR A 265 -26.87 18.54 17.03
CA THR A 265 -27.72 17.43 16.57
C THR A 265 -27.65 17.21 15.06
N ALA A 266 -27.44 18.25 14.26
CA ALA A 266 -27.28 18.13 12.82
C ALA A 266 -25.92 17.53 12.44
N GLU A 267 -24.86 17.83 13.20
CA GLU A 267 -23.54 17.23 12.97
C GLU A 267 -23.53 15.72 13.28
N THR A 268 -24.21 15.29 14.34
CA THR A 268 -24.34 13.85 14.67
C THR A 268 -25.13 13.09 13.60
N LYS A 269 -26.26 13.63 13.14
CA LYS A 269 -27.05 13.02 12.05
C LYS A 269 -26.23 12.92 10.76
N ARG A 270 -25.48 13.97 10.42
CA ARG A 270 -24.59 13.97 9.26
C ARG A 270 -23.50 12.90 9.35
N PHE A 271 -22.90 12.71 10.53
CA PHE A 271 -21.93 11.63 10.74
C PHE A 271 -22.56 10.25 10.50
N LEU A 272 -23.77 10.03 10.99
CA LEU A 272 -24.48 8.77 10.80
C LEU A 272 -24.70 8.47 9.31
N TYR A 273 -25.14 9.45 8.52
CA TYR A 273 -25.28 9.28 7.07
C TYR A 273 -23.94 8.98 6.38
N TYR A 274 -22.85 9.63 6.82
CA TYR A 274 -21.52 9.33 6.31
C TYR A 274 -21.04 7.92 6.66
N CYS A 275 -21.31 7.45 7.87
CA CYS A 275 -21.04 6.06 8.26
C CYS A 275 -21.85 5.08 7.41
N LEU A 276 -23.16 5.31 7.25
CA LEU A 276 -24.05 4.47 6.46
C LEU A 276 -23.54 4.36 5.01
N TYR A 277 -23.13 5.48 4.42
CA TYR A 277 -22.56 5.51 3.08
C TYR A 277 -21.22 4.77 3.02
N ALA A 278 -20.22 5.18 3.80
CA ALA A 278 -18.86 4.66 3.62
C ALA A 278 -18.72 3.18 4.00
N TRP A 279 -19.29 2.78 5.14
CA TRP A 279 -19.27 1.37 5.55
C TRP A 279 -20.25 0.54 4.73
N GLY A 280 -21.45 1.05 4.47
CA GLY A 280 -22.47 0.33 3.71
C GLY A 280 -22.02 0.03 2.28
N MET A 281 -21.40 0.99 1.59
CA MET A 281 -20.88 0.76 0.24
C MET A 281 -19.71 -0.24 0.23
N ALA A 282 -18.83 -0.22 1.23
CA ALA A 282 -17.75 -1.21 1.34
C ALA A 282 -18.29 -2.62 1.61
N VAL A 283 -19.25 -2.77 2.52
CA VAL A 283 -19.92 -4.06 2.79
C VAL A 283 -20.65 -4.55 1.56
N LEU A 284 -21.41 -3.69 0.88
CA LEU A 284 -22.17 -4.06 -0.31
C LEU A 284 -21.25 -4.56 -1.43
N LEU A 285 -20.13 -3.88 -1.66
CA LEU A 285 -19.13 -4.31 -2.64
C LEU A 285 -18.58 -5.68 -2.28
N VAL A 286 -18.09 -5.88 -1.06
CA VAL A 286 -17.50 -7.17 -0.64
C VAL A 286 -18.53 -8.28 -0.67
N LEU A 287 -19.77 -8.01 -0.26
CA LEU A 287 -20.87 -8.97 -0.37
C LEU A 287 -21.11 -9.37 -1.83
N ALA A 288 -21.09 -8.42 -2.76
CA ALA A 288 -21.21 -8.72 -4.18
C ALA A 288 -20.05 -9.61 -4.67
N VAL A 289 -18.81 -9.33 -4.26
CA VAL A 289 -17.66 -10.18 -4.61
C VAL A 289 -17.82 -11.59 -4.04
N ILE A 290 -18.23 -11.75 -2.78
CA ILE A 290 -18.47 -13.05 -2.16
C ILE A 290 -19.56 -13.83 -2.90
N LEU A 291 -20.67 -13.17 -3.26
CA LEU A 291 -21.77 -13.83 -3.97
C LEU A 291 -21.34 -14.27 -5.37
N ILE A 292 -20.57 -13.45 -6.07
CA ILE A 292 -20.06 -13.79 -7.40
C ILE A 292 -19.04 -14.93 -7.31
N ASP A 293 -18.08 -14.86 -6.38
CA ASP A 293 -17.07 -15.90 -6.19
C ASP A 293 -17.68 -17.26 -5.81
N LYS A 294 -18.84 -17.26 -5.12
CA LYS A 294 -19.55 -18.49 -4.75
C LYS A 294 -20.43 -19.07 -5.85
N TYR A 295 -21.08 -18.23 -6.65
CA TYR A 295 -22.16 -18.67 -7.57
C TYR A 295 -21.82 -18.51 -9.06
N ALA A 296 -20.76 -17.79 -9.41
CA ALA A 296 -20.34 -17.67 -10.81
C ALA A 296 -19.69 -18.97 -11.31
N PRO A 297 -19.86 -19.31 -12.60
CA PRO A 297 -19.12 -20.42 -13.21
C PRO A 297 -17.61 -20.18 -13.15
N HIS A 298 -16.83 -21.20 -12.79
CA HIS A 298 -15.37 -21.08 -12.67
C HIS A 298 -14.67 -20.73 -13.99
N ASP A 299 -15.20 -21.20 -15.13
CA ASP A 299 -14.64 -20.89 -16.46
C ASP A 299 -14.96 -19.47 -16.95
N SER A 300 -15.64 -18.66 -16.15
CA SER A 300 -16.01 -17.30 -16.56
C SER A 300 -14.85 -16.31 -16.40
N TRP A 301 -14.68 -15.44 -17.39
CA TRP A 301 -13.67 -14.37 -17.41
C TRP A 301 -13.83 -13.35 -16.27
N TYR A 302 -15.01 -13.29 -15.65
CA TYR A 302 -15.32 -12.41 -14.52
C TYR A 302 -15.26 -13.14 -13.16
N HIS A 303 -14.91 -14.43 -13.11
CA HIS A 303 -14.80 -15.13 -11.85
C HIS A 303 -13.63 -14.56 -10.99
N PRO A 304 -13.86 -14.15 -9.72
CA PRO A 304 -12.82 -13.55 -8.88
C PRO A 304 -11.70 -14.50 -8.42
N GLU A 305 -12.02 -15.78 -8.19
CA GLU A 305 -11.09 -16.81 -7.66
C GLU A 305 -10.35 -16.35 -6.39
N VAL A 306 -11.09 -15.77 -5.44
CA VAL A 306 -10.50 -15.10 -4.27
C VAL A 306 -9.75 -16.09 -3.39
N GLY A 307 -8.45 -15.87 -3.21
CA GLY A 307 -7.62 -16.66 -2.28
C GLY A 307 -7.16 -18.03 -2.79
N ARG A 308 -7.33 -18.33 -4.10
CA ARG A 308 -6.91 -19.61 -4.70
C ARG A 308 -5.50 -19.56 -5.29
N ALA A 309 -5.28 -18.73 -6.31
CA ALA A 309 -3.97 -18.59 -6.97
C ALA A 309 -2.99 -17.70 -6.18
N GLN A 310 -3.54 -16.68 -5.51
CA GLN A 310 -2.81 -15.77 -4.65
C GLN A 310 -3.72 -15.33 -3.50
N CYS A 311 -3.13 -14.74 -2.45
CA CYS A 311 -3.89 -14.25 -1.30
C CYS A 311 -4.59 -12.91 -1.52
N PHE A 312 -5.26 -12.80 -2.66
CA PHE A 312 -6.01 -11.65 -3.12
C PHE A 312 -7.02 -12.08 -4.22
N ILE A 313 -7.62 -11.11 -4.91
CA ILE A 313 -8.42 -11.37 -6.12
C ILE A 313 -7.47 -11.76 -7.27
N ARG A 314 -7.89 -12.69 -8.13
CA ARG A 314 -7.12 -13.09 -9.33
C ARG A 314 -6.76 -11.88 -10.20
N ASP A 315 -5.49 -11.82 -10.60
CA ASP A 315 -4.96 -10.79 -11.48
C ASP A 315 -5.69 -10.70 -12.83
N GLY A 316 -5.61 -9.53 -13.45
CA GLY A 316 -6.27 -9.24 -14.72
C GLY A 316 -7.70 -8.71 -14.52
N THR A 317 -8.64 -9.20 -15.33
CA THR A 317 -9.99 -8.63 -15.42
C THR A 317 -10.80 -8.67 -14.12
N PRO A 318 -10.78 -9.75 -13.30
CA PRO A 318 -11.54 -9.77 -12.05
C PRO A 318 -11.05 -8.72 -11.04
N GLN A 319 -9.73 -8.56 -10.91
CA GLN A 319 -9.13 -7.51 -10.07
C GLN A 319 -9.55 -6.10 -10.54
N LEU A 320 -9.68 -5.88 -11.86
CA LEU A 320 -10.25 -4.64 -12.39
C LEU A 320 -11.70 -4.45 -11.93
N LEU A 321 -12.55 -5.43 -12.19
CA LEU A 321 -13.99 -5.29 -11.98
C LEU A 321 -14.34 -5.06 -10.51
N TYR A 322 -13.64 -5.75 -9.61
CA TYR A 322 -14.02 -5.82 -8.19
C TYR A 322 -13.18 -4.95 -7.27
N PHE A 323 -12.01 -4.48 -7.71
CA PHE A 323 -11.13 -3.65 -6.89
C PHE A 323 -10.76 -2.33 -7.57
N TYR A 324 -10.00 -2.38 -8.67
CA TYR A 324 -9.44 -1.18 -9.30
C TYR A 324 -10.50 -0.30 -9.98
N GLY A 325 -11.54 -0.88 -10.55
CA GLY A 325 -12.65 -0.17 -11.20
C GLY A 325 -13.46 0.66 -10.20
N PRO A 326 -14.04 0.03 -9.16
CA PRO A 326 -14.72 0.76 -8.08
C PRO A 326 -13.83 1.81 -7.43
N MET A 327 -12.55 1.48 -7.17
CA MET A 327 -11.55 2.44 -6.67
C MET A 327 -11.39 3.64 -7.62
N GLY A 328 -11.19 3.40 -8.91
CA GLY A 328 -11.01 4.43 -9.93
C GLY A 328 -12.22 5.36 -10.07
N ILE A 329 -13.44 4.83 -9.95
CA ILE A 329 -14.67 5.64 -9.93
C ILE A 329 -14.66 6.59 -8.74
N VAL A 330 -14.37 6.08 -7.53
CA VAL A 330 -14.34 6.90 -6.31
C VAL A 330 -13.24 7.95 -6.37
N ILE A 331 -12.05 7.60 -6.87
CA ILE A 331 -10.94 8.54 -7.07
C ILE A 331 -11.34 9.64 -8.06
N THR A 332 -11.98 9.29 -9.17
CA THR A 332 -12.45 10.26 -10.17
C THR A 332 -13.43 11.26 -9.56
N ILE A 333 -14.40 10.77 -8.78
CA ILE A 333 -15.35 11.62 -8.04
C ILE A 333 -14.60 12.55 -7.07
N ASN A 334 -13.59 12.03 -6.36
CA ASN A 334 -12.78 12.83 -5.44
C ASN A 334 -12.05 13.98 -6.15
N VAL A 335 -11.44 13.70 -7.31
CA VAL A 335 -10.75 14.70 -8.14
C VAL A 335 -11.73 15.80 -8.59
N ILE A 336 -12.92 15.43 -9.04
CA ILE A 336 -13.96 16.38 -9.47
C ILE A 336 -14.41 17.27 -8.29
N LEU A 337 -14.78 16.66 -7.15
CA LEU A 337 -15.22 17.40 -5.95
C LEU A 337 -14.14 18.38 -5.47
N PHE A 338 -12.89 17.96 -5.56
CA PHE A 338 -11.77 18.80 -5.18
C PHE A 338 -11.56 19.97 -6.14
N ALA A 339 -11.61 19.72 -7.46
CA ALA A 339 -11.53 20.78 -8.46
C ALA A 339 -12.63 21.83 -8.25
N LEU A 340 -13.87 21.40 -8.02
CA LEU A 340 -14.99 22.28 -7.69
C LEU A 340 -14.72 23.08 -6.41
N THR A 341 -14.25 22.42 -5.35
CA THR A 341 -13.89 23.07 -4.07
C THR A 341 -12.83 24.15 -4.27
N ALA A 342 -11.77 23.85 -5.03
CA ALA A 342 -10.69 24.79 -5.32
C ALA A 342 -11.20 26.01 -6.11
N LEU A 343 -12.06 25.81 -7.10
CA LEU A 343 -12.69 26.89 -7.88
C LEU A 343 -13.57 27.77 -6.99
N LYS A 344 -14.38 27.18 -6.10
CA LYS A 344 -15.22 27.93 -5.15
C LYS A 344 -14.38 28.77 -4.20
N ILE A 345 -13.29 28.22 -3.67
CA ILE A 345 -12.37 28.95 -2.77
C ILE A 345 -11.69 30.11 -3.51
N ARG A 346 -11.28 29.90 -4.77
CA ARG A 346 -10.73 30.99 -5.61
C ARG A 346 -11.76 32.11 -5.79
N LYS A 347 -13.03 31.76 -6.03
CA LYS A 347 -14.12 32.73 -6.14
C LYS A 347 -14.36 33.50 -4.84
N VAL A 348 -14.52 32.79 -3.71
CA VAL A 348 -14.71 33.42 -2.38
C VAL A 348 -13.51 34.30 -2.01
N LYS A 349 -12.28 33.90 -2.36
CA LYS A 349 -11.08 34.71 -2.15
C LYS A 349 -11.14 36.02 -2.92
N LYS A 350 -11.56 35.99 -4.18
CA LYS A 350 -11.72 37.17 -5.04
C LYS A 350 -12.77 38.11 -4.46
N ASP A 351 -13.94 37.58 -4.11
CA ASP A 351 -15.07 38.37 -3.58
C ASP A 351 -14.73 38.99 -2.21
N THR A 352 -14.02 38.26 -1.34
CA THR A 352 -13.60 38.77 -0.01
C THR A 352 -12.44 39.76 -0.10
N SER A 353 -11.54 39.62 -1.08
CA SER A 353 -10.45 40.60 -1.30
C SER A 353 -10.97 41.97 -1.75
N MET A 354 -12.16 42.00 -2.34
CA MET A 354 -12.86 43.23 -2.74
C MET A 354 -13.65 43.86 -1.59
N LEU A 355 -13.93 43.14 -0.51
CA LEU A 355 -14.75 43.56 0.64
C LEU A 355 -13.91 43.64 1.92
N LYS A 356 -13.05 44.65 2.03
CA LYS A 356 -12.08 44.87 3.13
C LYS A 356 -12.67 45.20 4.52
N HIS A 357 -13.92 44.89 4.86
CA HIS A 357 -14.61 45.49 6.03
C HIS A 357 -15.25 44.54 7.07
N SER A 358 -14.82 43.28 7.22
CA SER A 358 -15.36 42.41 8.29
C SER A 358 -14.33 41.43 8.88
N ASP A 359 -13.90 41.70 10.11
CA ASP A 359 -12.90 40.89 10.83
C ASP A 359 -13.44 39.51 11.29
N SER A 360 -14.74 39.38 11.57
CA SER A 360 -15.33 38.11 12.02
C SER A 360 -15.41 37.04 10.91
N LYS A 361 -15.78 37.45 9.69
CA LYS A 361 -15.79 36.55 8.52
C LYS A 361 -14.39 36.14 8.09
N ARG A 362 -13.40 37.03 8.29
CA ARG A 362 -11.98 36.77 7.97
C ARG A 362 -11.41 35.62 8.80
N HIS A 363 -11.73 35.56 10.09
CA HIS A 363 -11.19 34.52 10.99
C HIS A 363 -11.75 33.11 10.66
N SER A 364 -13.03 33.01 10.26
CA SER A 364 -13.62 31.77 9.76
C SER A 364 -12.98 31.34 8.44
N TYR A 365 -12.84 32.27 7.49
CA TYR A 365 -12.23 32.01 6.19
C TYR A 365 -10.78 31.55 6.29
N GLU A 366 -9.96 32.16 7.17
CA GLU A 366 -8.57 31.74 7.36
C GLU A 366 -8.47 30.33 7.98
N SER A 367 -9.34 29.99 8.94
CA SER A 367 -9.45 28.64 9.51
C SER A 367 -9.84 27.61 8.45
N ASP A 368 -10.88 27.90 7.67
CA ASP A 368 -11.35 27.05 6.59
C ASP A 368 -10.27 26.88 5.50
N LYS A 369 -9.55 27.95 5.15
CA LYS A 369 -8.43 27.91 4.20
C LYS A 369 -7.27 27.04 4.69
N GLN A 370 -6.90 27.13 5.97
CA GLN A 370 -5.86 26.25 6.53
C GLN A 370 -6.29 24.78 6.51
N ARG A 371 -7.57 24.55 6.78
CA ARG A 371 -8.23 23.25 6.74
C ARG A 371 -8.30 22.69 5.31
N PHE A 372 -8.65 23.50 4.33
CA PHE A 372 -8.58 23.17 2.90
C PHE A 372 -7.16 22.85 2.44
N ASN A 373 -6.17 23.69 2.77
CA ASN A 373 -4.78 23.44 2.38
C ASN A 373 -4.22 22.14 2.98
N LEU A 374 -4.69 21.74 4.16
CA LEU A 374 -4.37 20.44 4.75
C LEU A 374 -4.97 19.30 3.92
N TYR A 375 -6.25 19.40 3.56
CA TYR A 375 -6.93 18.36 2.79
C TYR A 375 -6.51 18.31 1.33
N LEU A 376 -6.08 19.43 0.78
CA LEU A 376 -5.47 19.52 -0.53
C LEU A 376 -4.16 18.73 -0.54
N LYS A 377 -3.31 18.93 0.47
CA LYS A 377 -2.08 18.14 0.63
C LYS A 377 -2.39 16.66 0.82
N LEU A 378 -3.42 16.35 1.58
CA LEU A 378 -3.89 14.98 1.75
C LEU A 378 -4.33 14.40 0.42
N LEU A 379 -5.26 15.05 -0.28
CA LEU A 379 -5.81 14.57 -1.54
C LEU A 379 -4.75 14.39 -2.62
N PHE A 380 -3.81 15.33 -2.79
CA PHE A 380 -2.73 15.13 -3.74
C PHE A 380 -1.80 13.99 -3.30
N ALA A 381 -1.55 13.83 -2.00
CA ALA A 381 -0.70 12.74 -1.51
C ALA A 381 -1.36 11.35 -1.63
N MET A 382 -2.65 11.18 -1.34
CA MET A 382 -3.34 9.88 -1.50
C MET A 382 -3.92 9.68 -2.89
N GLY A 383 -4.57 10.69 -3.47
CA GLY A 383 -5.18 10.60 -4.80
C GLY A 383 -4.17 10.36 -5.91
N VAL A 384 -2.99 10.99 -5.87
CA VAL A 384 -1.92 10.70 -6.85
C VAL A 384 -1.34 9.31 -6.62
N ASN A 385 -1.01 8.92 -5.38
CA ASN A 385 -0.46 7.59 -5.10
C ASN A 385 -1.38 6.47 -5.61
N TRP A 386 -2.67 6.52 -5.29
CA TRP A 386 -3.64 5.53 -5.75
C TRP A 386 -3.99 5.64 -7.24
N SER A 387 -3.87 6.83 -7.83
CA SER A 387 -3.98 6.97 -9.30
C SER A 387 -2.78 6.33 -9.99
N MET A 388 -1.57 6.48 -9.47
CA MET A 388 -0.37 5.86 -10.03
C MET A 388 -0.44 4.34 -9.92
N GLU A 389 -1.00 3.80 -8.83
CA GLU A 389 -1.27 2.36 -8.69
C GLU A 389 -2.26 1.86 -9.77
N LEU A 390 -3.37 2.59 -9.97
CA LEU A 390 -4.35 2.27 -11.00
C LEU A 390 -3.75 2.34 -12.42
N ILE A 391 -2.91 3.35 -12.67
CA ILE A 391 -2.21 3.52 -13.95
C ILE A 391 -1.16 2.41 -14.12
N SER A 392 -0.41 2.07 -13.08
CA SER A 392 0.56 0.96 -13.08
C SER A 392 -0.09 -0.33 -13.56
N TRP A 393 -1.18 -0.71 -12.90
CA TRP A 393 -1.97 -1.88 -13.25
C TRP A 393 -2.50 -1.79 -14.70
N ALA A 394 -3.10 -0.65 -15.08
CA ALA A 394 -3.70 -0.50 -16.42
C ALA A 394 -2.65 -0.53 -17.53
N VAL A 395 -1.47 0.05 -17.30
CA VAL A 395 -0.38 0.08 -18.28
C VAL A 395 0.30 -1.28 -18.37
N ASN A 396 0.46 -2.00 -17.25
CA ASN A 396 0.99 -3.35 -17.25
C ASN A 396 0.10 -4.29 -18.09
N LEU A 397 -1.23 -4.20 -17.92
CA LEU A 397 -2.20 -5.00 -18.68
C LEU A 397 -2.18 -4.71 -20.20
N ASN A 398 -1.95 -3.46 -20.62
CA ASN A 398 -2.12 -3.05 -22.02
C ASN A 398 -0.82 -2.91 -22.82
N VAL A 399 0.30 -2.60 -22.18
CA VAL A 399 1.55 -2.18 -22.84
C VAL A 399 2.77 -3.01 -22.40
N GLY A 400 2.68 -3.74 -21.27
CA GLY A 400 3.77 -4.59 -20.78
C GLY A 400 5.04 -3.81 -20.44
N LEU A 401 4.91 -2.61 -19.83
CA LEU A 401 6.08 -1.82 -19.43
C LEU A 401 6.91 -2.51 -18.33
N PRO A 402 8.24 -2.31 -18.31
CA PRO A 402 9.10 -2.83 -17.26
C PRO A 402 8.68 -2.36 -15.86
N GLN A 403 8.69 -3.27 -14.88
CA GLN A 403 8.23 -3.01 -13.51
C GLN A 403 9.02 -1.91 -12.77
N TYR A 404 10.29 -1.68 -13.13
CA TYR A 404 11.14 -0.66 -12.48
C TYR A 404 10.58 0.77 -12.56
N ILE A 405 9.72 1.06 -13.55
CA ILE A 405 9.08 2.37 -13.71
C ILE A 405 8.16 2.69 -12.53
N TRP A 406 7.58 1.65 -11.92
CA TRP A 406 6.64 1.77 -10.82
C TRP A 406 7.30 1.68 -9.44
N TYR A 407 8.60 1.37 -9.37
CA TYR A 407 9.28 1.19 -8.09
C TYR A 407 9.19 2.40 -7.17
N PHE A 408 9.36 3.59 -7.73
CA PHE A 408 9.25 4.83 -6.97
C PHE A 408 7.81 5.04 -6.45
N THR A 409 6.80 4.75 -7.26
CA THR A 409 5.40 4.94 -6.88
C THR A 409 4.96 3.96 -5.81
N ASP A 410 5.34 2.68 -5.92
CA ASP A 410 4.92 1.68 -4.94
C ASP A 410 5.72 1.85 -3.64
N PHE A 411 6.97 2.32 -3.70
CA PHE A 411 7.69 2.77 -2.50
C PHE A 411 6.99 3.94 -1.81
N CYS A 412 6.57 4.97 -2.56
CA CYS A 412 5.78 6.09 -2.01
C CYS A 412 4.47 5.62 -1.39
N ASN A 413 3.84 4.59 -1.97
CA ASN A 413 2.65 3.94 -1.43
C ASN A 413 2.98 3.20 -0.12
N ALA A 414 4.05 2.40 -0.08
CA ALA A 414 4.46 1.67 1.10
C ALA A 414 4.74 2.59 2.31
N VAL A 415 5.42 3.72 2.10
CA VAL A 415 5.75 4.69 3.18
C VAL A 415 4.62 5.72 3.44
N TYR A 416 3.46 5.54 2.81
CA TYR A 416 2.40 6.54 2.83
C TYR A 416 1.86 6.86 4.23
N GLY A 417 1.85 5.87 5.13
CA GLY A 417 1.47 6.06 6.53
C GLY A 417 2.36 7.04 7.28
N VAL A 418 3.64 7.12 6.92
CA VAL A 418 4.58 8.10 7.47
C VAL A 418 4.23 9.51 7.01
N PHE A 419 3.84 9.70 5.74
CA PHE A 419 3.38 10.99 5.24
C PHE A 419 2.14 11.49 5.96
N ILE A 420 1.16 10.60 6.20
CA ILE A 420 -0.04 10.93 6.98
C ILE A 420 0.33 11.49 8.35
N PHE A 421 1.21 10.80 9.09
CA PHE A 421 1.62 11.23 10.42
C PHE A 421 2.23 12.64 10.43
N PHE A 422 3.18 12.92 9.52
CA PHE A 422 3.79 14.25 9.45
C PHE A 422 2.83 15.34 8.98
N ILE A 423 1.90 15.02 8.09
CA ILE A 423 0.90 15.98 7.60
C ILE A 423 -0.08 16.36 8.71
N PHE A 424 -0.51 15.40 9.52
CA PHE A 424 -1.60 15.58 10.48
C PHE A 424 -1.17 15.79 11.93
N VAL A 425 -0.23 14.98 12.43
CA VAL A 425 0.19 15.00 13.83
C VAL A 425 1.30 16.02 14.06
N PHE A 426 2.24 16.14 13.11
CA PHE A 426 3.41 17.02 13.24
C PHE A 426 3.08 18.51 13.00
N LYS A 427 2.03 19.00 13.67
CA LYS A 427 1.61 20.40 13.69
C LYS A 427 1.74 20.97 15.10
N LYS A 428 2.32 22.17 15.21
CA LYS A 428 2.47 22.89 16.48
C LYS A 428 1.15 23.00 17.27
N ASN A 429 0.02 23.18 16.58
CA ASN A 429 -1.29 23.27 17.22
C ASN A 429 -1.72 21.94 17.87
N ILE A 430 -1.56 20.83 17.15
CA ILE A 430 -1.89 19.49 17.67
C ILE A 430 -1.00 19.15 18.87
N TRP A 431 0.31 19.42 18.76
CA TRP A 431 1.25 19.25 19.88
C TRP A 431 0.90 20.11 21.09
N ARG A 432 0.44 21.35 20.91
CA ARG A 432 -0.01 22.22 22.00
C ARG A 432 -1.25 21.65 22.69
N GLN A 433 -2.22 21.15 21.93
CA GLN A 433 -3.43 20.53 22.46
C GLN A 433 -3.13 19.21 23.18
N LEU A 434 -2.25 18.38 22.63
CA LEU A 434 -1.80 17.14 23.26
C LEU A 434 -1.04 17.41 24.57
N LYS A 435 -0.11 18.37 24.59
CA LYS A 435 0.58 18.79 25.83
C LYS A 435 -0.41 19.28 26.88
N ARG A 436 -1.41 20.07 26.48
CA ARG A 436 -2.47 20.55 27.39
C ARG A 436 -3.22 19.39 28.04
N ARG A 437 -3.59 18.37 27.24
CA ARG A 437 -4.23 17.15 27.75
C ARG A 437 -3.31 16.35 28.66
N TYR A 438 -2.04 16.21 28.31
CA TYR A 438 -1.04 15.54 29.14
C TYR A 438 -0.91 16.22 30.51
N TYR A 439 -0.78 17.55 30.57
CA TYR A 439 -0.73 18.29 31.83
C TYR A 439 -2.04 18.24 32.63
N SER A 440 -3.19 18.23 31.94
CA SER A 440 -4.50 18.05 32.59
C SER A 440 -4.67 16.65 33.16
N PHE A 441 -4.17 15.61 32.50
CA PHE A 441 -4.24 14.22 32.95
C PHE A 441 -3.27 13.96 34.10
N MET A 442 -2.09 14.59 34.10
CA MET A 442 -1.14 14.56 35.21
C MET A 442 -1.51 15.46 36.41
N GLY A 443 -2.74 15.98 36.47
CA GLY A 443 -3.22 16.76 37.61
C GLY A 443 -2.54 18.13 37.79
N LYS A 444 -1.95 18.71 36.72
CA LYS A 444 -1.27 20.02 36.73
C LYS A 444 -2.00 21.06 35.85
N PRO A 445 -3.22 21.48 36.21
CA PRO A 445 -4.06 22.36 35.38
C PRO A 445 -3.47 23.78 35.17
N HIS A 446 -2.62 24.26 36.09
CA HIS A 446 -1.97 25.58 35.97
C HIS A 446 -1.06 25.71 34.74
N PHE A 447 -0.33 24.65 34.36
CA PHE A 447 0.51 24.65 33.15
C PHE A 447 -0.33 24.60 31.86
N ALA A 448 -1.51 23.97 31.90
CA ALA A 448 -2.46 23.94 30.80
C ALA A 448 -3.14 25.31 30.55
N HIS A 449 -3.24 26.16 31.58
CA HIS A 449 -3.78 27.53 31.48
C HIS A 449 -2.73 28.53 30.98
N SER A 450 -1.50 28.45 31.47
CA SER A 450 -0.35 29.30 31.06
C SER A 450 -0.03 29.21 29.55
N MET A 451 -0.30 28.07 28.91
CA MET A 451 -0.12 27.90 27.45
C MET A 451 -1.17 28.65 26.59
N THR A 452 -2.20 29.25 27.19
CA THR A 452 -3.31 29.93 26.48
C THR A 452 -3.11 31.44 26.39
N THR A 453 -2.31 32.02 27.28
CA THR A 453 -2.00 33.46 27.29
C THR A 453 -0.97 33.78 26.22
N ASN A 454 -1.40 34.49 25.17
CA ASN A 454 -0.48 35.24 24.32
C ASN A 454 0.29 36.24 25.22
N PRO A 455 1.61 36.43 25.04
CA PRO A 455 2.41 37.37 25.85
C PRO A 455 2.17 38.86 25.49
N THR A 456 0.99 39.23 24.99
CA THR A 456 0.66 40.62 24.61
C THR A 456 -0.66 41.10 25.21
N SER A 457 -0.79 40.91 26.52
CA SER A 457 -1.64 41.77 27.33
C SER A 457 -0.96 41.91 28.70
N VAL A 458 0.03 42.80 28.73
CA VAL A 458 0.48 43.43 29.98
C VAL A 458 -0.71 44.27 30.43
N THR A 459 -1.53 43.72 31.31
CA THR A 459 -2.48 44.54 32.07
C THR A 459 -1.65 45.33 33.05
N SER A 460 -1.39 46.59 32.73
CA SER A 460 -0.81 47.56 33.64
C SER A 460 -1.75 47.72 34.84
N TYR A 461 -1.40 47.11 35.97
CA TYR A 461 -1.98 47.46 37.25
C TYR A 461 -1.48 48.85 37.62
N SER A 462 -2.30 49.86 37.38
CA SER A 462 -2.13 51.19 37.96
C SER A 462 -2.52 51.11 39.43
N THR A 463 -1.53 51.09 40.31
CA THR A 463 -1.70 51.26 41.75
C THR A 463 -2.08 52.72 42.01
N THR A 464 -3.36 53.01 42.19
CA THR A 464 -3.80 54.24 42.85
C THR A 464 -3.89 53.99 44.35
N VAL A 465 -2.94 54.59 45.05
CA VAL A 465 -2.93 54.80 46.49
C VAL A 465 -4.14 55.65 46.88
N SER A 466 -4.95 55.18 47.83
CA SER A 466 -5.82 56.04 48.63
C SER A 466 -5.89 55.49 50.05
N ASN A 467 -5.18 56.16 50.96
CA ASN A 467 -5.37 56.10 52.39
C ASN A 467 -6.84 56.41 52.74
N HIS A 468 -7.45 55.61 53.59
CA HIS A 468 -8.26 56.14 54.69
C HIS A 468 -8.48 55.09 55.79
N ASP A 469 -8.27 55.56 57.01
CA ASP A 469 -8.29 54.85 58.29
C ASP A 469 -9.65 54.24 58.67
N ASN A 470 -9.57 53.19 59.48
CA ASN A 470 -10.66 52.62 60.26
C ASN A 470 -11.10 53.57 61.39
N ALA A 471 -12.41 53.77 61.55
CA ALA A 471 -13.02 54.07 62.85
C ALA A 471 -14.52 53.71 62.88
N ASN A 472 -14.84 52.70 63.71
CA ASN A 472 -15.93 52.62 64.69
C ASN A 472 -17.43 52.71 64.32
N THR A 473 -18.10 51.60 64.67
CA THR A 473 -19.36 51.41 65.45
C THR A 473 -20.69 52.09 65.09
N ASP A 474 -21.72 51.23 65.10
CA ASP A 474 -23.12 51.40 65.49
C ASP A 474 -24.01 52.38 64.72
N THR A 475 -25.05 51.84 64.06
CA THR A 475 -26.46 51.97 64.52
C THR A 475 -27.47 51.34 63.55
N SER A 476 -28.57 50.93 64.16
CA SER A 476 -29.80 50.26 63.76
C SER A 476 -30.77 51.03 62.85
N GLU A 477 -31.70 50.28 62.20
CA GLU A 477 -33.11 50.56 61.81
C GLU A 477 -33.37 49.97 60.39
N LEU A 478 -34.07 48.86 60.18
CA LEU A 478 -35.45 48.42 60.46
C LEU A 478 -36.57 49.27 59.81
N THR A 479 -37.33 48.60 58.91
CA THR A 479 -38.74 48.86 58.50
C THR A 479 -39.00 50.15 57.67
N THR A 480 -39.87 50.24 56.66
CA THR A 480 -41.13 49.53 56.29
C THR A 480 -41.52 49.96 54.84
N ARG A 481 -41.93 49.04 53.96
CA ARG A 481 -43.28 48.87 53.38
C ARG A 481 -43.86 49.88 52.35
N ILE A 482 -44.33 49.28 51.24
CA ILE A 482 -45.57 49.51 50.45
C ILE A 482 -45.54 50.60 49.35
N SER A 483 -45.54 50.17 48.08
CA SER A 483 -46.74 50.15 47.22
C SER A 483 -46.62 49.02 46.20
#